data_AF-A0A352WUK5-F1
#
_entry.id   AF-A0A352WUK5-F1
#
_cell.length_a   1.000
_cell.length_b   1.000
_cell.length_c   1.000
_cell.angle_alpha   90.00
_cell.angle_beta   90.00
_cell.angle_gamma   90.00
#
_symmetry.space_group_name_H-M   'P 1'
#
loop_
_entity.id
_entity.type
_entity.pdbx_description
1 polymer ?
#
loop_
_entity_poly.entity_id
_entity_poly.type
_entity_poly.pdbx_seq_one_letter_code
_entity_poly.pdbx_strand_id
1 'polypeptide(L)'
;KVAPEHASPQVLAMMGKPTIEVYEQFKAKYFAYCQECGKEQYLVPYLMSGHPGSDRKAAECLAWRLQEWGYTPEQVQDFYP
;
A
#
# COMPACT_ATOMS: atom_id res chain seq x y z
N LYS A 1 -5.13 -6.46 -9.37
CA LYS A 1 -4.63 -6.15 -8.01
C LYS A 1 -4.23 -4.69 -8.00
N VAL A 2 -4.90 -3.84 -7.22
CA VAL A 2 -4.57 -2.41 -7.11
C VAL A 2 -4.20 -2.17 -5.66
N ALA A 3 -2.91 -2.21 -5.38
CA ALA A 3 -2.36 -2.00 -4.06
C ALA A 3 -0.97 -1.34 -4.20
N PRO A 4 -0.60 -0.45 -3.29
CA PRO A 4 0.77 0.00 -3.19
C PRO A 4 1.57 -1.19 -2.63
N GLU A 5 2.58 -1.62 -3.39
CA GLU A 5 3.48 -2.71 -2.99
C GLU A 5 4.37 -2.31 -1.80
N HIS A 6 4.48 -1.00 -1.52
CA HIS A 6 5.14 -0.43 -0.36
C HIS A 6 4.55 0.96 -0.02
N ALA A 7 4.78 1.47 1.19
CA ALA A 7 4.40 2.83 1.59
C ALA A 7 5.49 3.90 1.47
N SER A 8 6.74 3.51 1.18
CA SER A 8 7.89 4.42 1.18
C SER A 8 8.09 4.97 -0.22
N PRO A 9 8.15 6.30 -0.42
CA PRO A 9 8.39 6.90 -1.73
C PRO A 9 9.68 6.41 -2.38
N GLN A 10 10.73 6.20 -1.60
CA GLN A 10 12.01 5.70 -2.10
C GLN A 10 11.89 4.27 -2.64
N VAL A 11 11.21 3.39 -1.90
CA VAL A 11 11.02 2.00 -2.33
C VAL A 11 10.08 1.93 -3.54
N LEU A 12 8.99 2.70 -3.53
CA LEU A 12 8.07 2.82 -4.66
C LEU A 12 8.78 3.32 -5.93
N ALA A 13 9.67 4.31 -5.80
CA ALA A 13 10.47 4.79 -6.92
C ALA A 13 11.40 3.70 -7.48
N MET A 14 12.04 2.90 -6.63
CA MET A 14 12.87 1.77 -7.08
C MET A 14 12.05 0.64 -7.70
N MET A 15 10.79 0.46 -7.29
CA MET A 15 9.83 -0.46 -7.90
C MET A 15 9.23 0.08 -9.22
N GLY A 16 9.52 1.33 -9.61
CA GLY A 16 8.91 2.00 -10.76
C GLY A 16 7.41 2.29 -10.60
N LYS A 17 6.94 2.40 -9.35
CA LYS A 17 5.54 2.61 -9.00
C LYS A 17 5.27 4.09 -8.67
N PRO A 18 4.04 4.57 -8.90
CA PRO A 18 3.63 5.90 -8.46
C PRO A 18 3.66 5.99 -6.93
N THR A 19 3.68 7.22 -6.44
CA THR A 19 3.71 7.50 -5.01
C THR A 19 2.40 7.07 -4.32
N ILE A 20 2.43 6.96 -3.01
CA ILE A 20 1.31 6.49 -2.21
C ILE A 20 0.09 7.42 -2.30
N GLU A 21 0.28 8.71 -2.57
CA GLU A 21 -0.80 9.69 -2.69
C GLU A 21 -1.72 9.37 -3.87
N VAL A 22 -1.18 8.82 -4.96
CA VAL A 22 -1.98 8.35 -6.11
C VAL A 22 -2.89 7.21 -5.69
N TYR A 23 -2.38 6.30 -4.85
CA TYR A 23 -3.19 5.22 -4.29
C TYR A 23 -4.26 5.73 -3.32
N GLU A 24 -3.95 6.72 -2.48
CA GLU A 24 -4.95 7.31 -1.57
C GLU A 24 -6.09 7.99 -2.32
N GLN A 25 -5.77 8.73 -3.39
CA GLN A 25 -6.79 9.34 -4.26
C GLN A 25 -7.65 8.27 -4.94
N PHE A 26 -7.04 7.18 -5.41
CA PHE A 26 -7.77 6.05 -5.95
C PHE A 26 -8.68 5.40 -4.90
N LYS A 27 -8.14 5.13 -3.71
CA LYS A 27 -8.85 4.53 -2.57
C LYS A 27 -10.10 5.36 -2.21
N ALA A 28 -9.95 6.67 -2.10
CA ALA A 28 -11.05 7.58 -1.77
C ALA A 28 -12.17 7.52 -2.83
N LYS A 29 -11.83 7.60 -4.11
CA LYS A 29 -12.80 7.50 -5.22
C LYS A 29 -13.47 6.13 -5.26
N TYR A 30 -12.70 5.06 -5.09
CA TYR A 30 -13.20 3.69 -5.10
C TYR A 30 -14.24 3.46 -4.01
N PHE A 31 -13.94 3.85 -2.77
CA PHE A 31 -14.88 3.70 -1.66
C PHE A 31 -16.13 4.59 -1.81
N ALA A 32 -15.99 5.81 -2.35
CA ALA A 32 -17.13 6.65 -2.68
C ALA A 32 -18.09 5.97 -3.68
N TYR A 33 -17.56 5.43 -4.79
CA TYR A 33 -18.38 4.70 -5.77
C TYR A 33 -18.96 3.40 -5.20
N CYS A 34 -18.23 2.68 -4.35
CA CYS A 34 -18.75 1.49 -3.69
C CYS A 34 -19.94 1.82 -2.79
N GLN A 35 -19.84 2.91 -2.03
CA GLN A 35 -20.91 3.42 -1.18
C GLN A 35 -22.14 3.84 -2.00
N GLU A 36 -21.95 4.57 -3.11
CA GLU A 36 -23.04 4.94 -4.03
C GLU A 36 -23.73 3.72 -4.64
N CYS A 37 -22.97 2.68 -4.97
CA CYS A 37 -23.50 1.45 -5.54
C CYS A 37 -24.07 0.47 -4.49
N GLY A 38 -24.00 0.79 -3.19
CA GLY A 38 -24.42 -0.09 -2.10
C GLY A 38 -23.65 -1.41 -2.02
N LYS A 39 -22.39 -1.43 -2.47
CA LYS A 39 -21.55 -2.65 -2.48
C LYS A 39 -20.49 -2.57 -1.40
N GLU A 40 -20.41 -3.60 -0.57
CA GLU A 40 -19.29 -3.81 0.34
C GLU A 40 -18.11 -4.41 -0.44
N GLN A 41 -17.18 -3.56 -0.85
CA GLN A 41 -15.93 -4.00 -1.47
C GLN A 41 -14.74 -3.51 -0.66
N TYR A 42 -13.66 -4.28 -0.69
CA TYR A 42 -12.48 -4.03 0.12
C TYR A 42 -11.24 -3.99 -0.76
N LEU A 43 -10.34 -3.05 -0.47
CA LEU A 43 -9.01 -3.03 -1.05
C LEU A 43 -8.09 -3.83 -0.13
N VAL A 44 -7.61 -4.96 -0.63
CA VAL A 44 -6.62 -5.78 0.07
C VAL A 44 -5.24 -5.35 -0.43
N PRO A 45 -4.46 -4.62 0.38
CA PRO A 45 -3.12 -4.22 -0.01
C PRO A 45 -2.22 -5.44 -0.08
N TYR A 46 -1.29 -5.43 -1.05
CA TYR A 46 -0.27 -6.44 -1.21
C TYR A 46 1.05 -5.80 -0.84
N LEU A 47 1.65 -6.19 0.28
CA LEU A 47 2.85 -5.55 0.79
C LEU A 47 4.08 -6.42 0.54
N MET A 48 5.14 -5.79 0.06
CA MET A 48 6.42 -6.42 -0.19
C MET A 48 7.49 -5.91 0.78
N SER A 49 8.12 -6.83 1.50
CA SER A 49 9.27 -6.57 2.39
C SER A 49 10.59 -6.87 1.67
N GLY A 50 11.66 -6.19 2.10
CA GLY A 50 13.02 -6.54 1.69
C GLY A 50 13.43 -6.13 0.26
N HIS A 51 12.62 -5.34 -0.44
CA HIS A 51 13.00 -4.75 -1.73
C HIS A 51 14.26 -3.86 -1.59
N PRO A 52 15.13 -3.76 -2.62
CA PRO A 52 16.21 -2.79 -2.64
C PRO A 52 15.72 -1.38 -2.24
N GLY A 53 16.40 -0.76 -1.27
CA GLY A 53 16.01 0.54 -0.70
C GLY A 53 15.04 0.47 0.48
N SER A 54 14.57 -0.71 0.89
CA SER A 54 13.75 -0.92 2.08
C SER A 54 14.61 -0.91 3.35
N ASP A 55 15.07 0.27 3.73
CA ASP A 55 15.81 0.49 4.98
C ASP A 55 14.88 0.53 6.21
N ARG A 56 15.47 0.74 7.41
CA ARG A 56 14.70 0.81 8.66
C ARG A 56 13.63 1.91 8.63
N LYS A 57 13.92 3.05 7.99
CA LYS A 57 12.97 4.17 7.90
C LYS A 57 11.81 3.83 6.97
N ALA A 58 12.06 3.11 5.89
CA ALA A 58 11.01 2.61 5.01
C ALA A 58 10.08 1.63 5.76
N ALA A 59 10.64 0.76 6.60
CA ALA A 59 9.86 -0.14 7.44
C ALA A 59 9.02 0.60 8.51
N GLU A 60 9.62 1.60 9.19
CA GLU A 60 8.90 2.47 10.14
C GLU A 60 7.75 3.23 9.44
N CYS A 61 8.00 3.77 8.24
CA CYS A 61 6.99 4.44 7.43
C CYS A 61 5.83 3.49 7.04
N LEU A 62 6.16 2.25 6.65
CA LEU A 62 5.16 1.24 6.34
C LEU A 62 4.30 0.89 7.56
N ALA A 63 4.92 0.71 8.74
CA ALA A 63 4.21 0.42 9.97
C ALA A 63 3.24 1.56 10.36
N TRP A 64 3.69 2.82 10.30
CA TRP A 64 2.84 3.98 10.55
C TRP A 64 1.64 4.01 9.60
N ARG A 65 1.89 3.76 8.31
CA ARG A 65 0.84 3.81 7.28
C ARG A 65 -0.21 2.71 7.44
N LEU A 66 0.22 1.51 7.84
CA LEU A 66 -0.68 0.42 8.18
C LEU A 66 -1.59 0.77 9.36
N GLN A 67 -1.03 1.44 10.37
CA GLN A 67 -1.78 1.93 11.52
C GLN A 67 -2.83 2.97 11.12
N GLU A 68 -2.48 3.94 10.27
CA GLU A 68 -3.44 4.94 9.74
C GLU A 68 -4.57 4.30 8.93
N TRP A 69 -4.28 3.22 8.22
CA TRP A 69 -5.27 2.48 7.46
C TRP A 69 -6.12 1.53 8.31
N GLY A 70 -5.78 1.33 9.58
CA GLY A 70 -6.41 0.33 10.44
C GLY A 70 -6.30 -1.08 9.86
N TYR A 71 -5.25 -1.34 9.07
CA TYR A 71 -5.07 -2.59 8.35
C TYR A 71 -3.91 -3.39 8.93
N THR A 72 -4.19 -4.64 9.29
CA THR A 72 -3.18 -5.61 9.70
C THR A 72 -2.95 -6.58 8.54
N PRO A 73 -1.77 -6.60 7.91
CA PRO A 73 -1.49 -7.55 6.84
C PRO A 73 -1.46 -8.98 7.39
N GLU A 74 -2.26 -9.86 6.81
CA GLU A 74 -2.18 -11.31 7.09
C GLU A 74 -1.02 -11.98 6.36
N GLN A 75 -0.61 -11.42 5.23
CA GLN A 75 0.50 -11.91 4.41
C GLN A 75 1.35 -10.75 3.93
N VAL A 76 2.66 -10.89 4.08
CA VAL A 76 3.69 -10.02 3.51
C VAL A 76 4.59 -10.90 2.65
N GLN A 77 4.94 -10.45 1.45
CA GLN A 77 5.84 -11.19 0.57
C GLN A 77 7.26 -10.63 0.69
N ASP A 78 8.23 -11.50 0.94
CA ASP A 78 9.64 -11.13 0.81
C ASP A 78 10.05 -10.99 -0.67
N PHE A 79 10.85 -9.97 -0.94
CA PHE A 79 11.46 -9.78 -2.24
C PHE A 79 12.46 -10.91 -2.54
N TYR A 80 12.31 -11.54 -3.70
CA TYR A 80 13.29 -12.48 -4.26
C TYR A 80 13.98 -11.79 -5.46
N PRO A 81 15.32 -11.63 -5.43
CA PRO A 81 16.08 -10.92 -6.47
C PRO A 81 16.14 -11.65 -7.81
#